data_AF-A0AA91PC03-F1
#
_entry.id   AF-A0AA91PC03-F1
#
_cell.length_a   1.000
_cell.length_b   1.000
_cell.length_c   1.000
_cell.angle_alpha   90.00
_cell.angle_beta   90.00
_cell.angle_gamma   90.00
#
_symmetry.space_group_name_H-M   'P 1'
#
loop_
_entity.id
_entity.type
_entity.pdbx_description
1 polymer ?
#
loop_
_entity_poly.entity_id
_entity_poly.type
_entity_poly.pdbx_seq_one_letter_code
_entity_poly.pdbx_strand_id
1 'polypeptide(L)'
;MDTAELPHGWRSRLITWDMRSSDPANPRFVEPHDLVASKLVAGREKDFVFAAALIDARLVELDTLAERAKNLPSSSARVLKWLEAYRRG
;
A
#
# COMPACT_ATOMS: atom_id res chain seq x y z
N MET A 1 9.56 6.90 16.27
CA MET A 1 10.10 5.87 15.36
C MET A 1 8.93 5.30 14.59
N ASP A 2 8.65 5.83 13.40
CA ASP A 2 7.63 5.28 12.49
C ASP A 2 8.28 4.18 11.65
N THR A 3 8.24 2.95 12.15
CA THR A 3 8.68 1.79 11.37
C THR A 3 7.63 1.51 10.31
N ALA A 4 8.05 1.34 9.05
CA ALA A 4 7.15 0.96 7.98
C ALA A 4 6.49 -0.40 8.32
N GLU A 5 5.17 -0.39 8.42
CA GLU A 5 4.36 -1.59 8.60
C GLU A 5 3.81 -2.02 7.24
N LEU A 6 3.85 -3.32 6.95
CA LEU A 6 3.33 -3.90 5.70
C LEU A 6 2.38 -5.06 6.01
N PRO A 7 1.36 -5.29 5.17
CA PRO A 7 0.44 -6.41 5.34
C PRO A 7 1.14 -7.77 5.36
N HIS A 8 0.62 -8.73 6.12
CA HIS A 8 1.15 -10.09 6.10
C HIS A 8 1.19 -10.66 4.68
N GLY A 9 2.24 -11.43 4.37
CA GLY A 9 2.46 -12.02 3.05
C GLY A 9 2.93 -11.05 1.95
N TRP A 10 3.23 -9.77 2.24
CA TRP A 10 3.66 -8.81 1.20
C TRP A 10 4.88 -9.29 0.39
N ARG A 11 5.79 -10.06 1.02
CA ARG A 11 7.00 -10.58 0.35
C ARG A 11 6.68 -11.56 -0.78
N SER A 12 5.59 -12.33 -0.69
CA SER A 12 5.19 -13.24 -1.77
C SER A 12 4.47 -12.52 -2.92
N ARG A 13 4.11 -11.24 -2.72
CA ARG A 13 3.46 -10.38 -3.71
C ARG A 13 4.41 -9.39 -4.37
N LEU A 14 5.72 -9.48 -4.10
CA LEU A 14 6.71 -8.62 -4.73
C LEU A 14 6.61 -8.71 -6.26
N ILE A 15 6.57 -7.55 -6.90
CA ILE A 15 6.53 -7.43 -8.36
C ILE A 15 7.92 -7.16 -8.90
N THR A 16 8.16 -7.56 -10.14
CA THR A 16 9.43 -7.38 -10.82
C THR A 16 9.18 -7.00 -12.27
N TRP A 17 10.08 -6.21 -12.84
CA TRP A 17 10.09 -5.85 -14.24
C TRP A 17 11.52 -5.86 -14.74
N ASP A 18 11.70 -6.33 -15.98
CA ASP A 18 13.03 -6.33 -16.61
C ASP A 18 13.44 -4.89 -16.93
N MET A 19 14.46 -4.42 -16.20
CA MET A 19 15.07 -3.11 -16.43
C MET A 19 16.53 -3.31 -16.82
N ARG A 20 16.90 -2.91 -18.06
CA ARG A 20 18.30 -2.97 -18.53
C ARG A 20 19.28 -2.24 -17.60
N SER A 21 18.83 -1.15 -16.96
CA SER A 21 19.63 -0.37 -16.00
C SER A 21 19.93 -1.10 -14.69
N SER A 22 19.30 -2.25 -14.46
CA SER A 22 19.45 -3.04 -13.23
C SER A 22 20.28 -4.31 -13.42
N ASP A 23 20.81 -4.60 -14.63
CA ASP A 23 21.64 -5.77 -14.90
C ASP A 23 22.94 -5.76 -14.04
N PRO A 24 23.31 -6.84 -13.32
CA PRO A 24 22.71 -8.19 -13.28
C PRO A 24 21.72 -8.45 -12.13
N ALA A 25 21.22 -7.42 -11.45
CA ALA A 25 20.26 -7.55 -10.37
C ALA A 25 18.83 -7.82 -10.87
N ASN A 26 18.06 -8.53 -10.06
CA ASN A 26 16.63 -8.77 -10.28
C ASN A 26 15.80 -7.87 -9.33
N PRO A 27 15.34 -6.70 -9.77
CA PRO A 27 14.68 -5.75 -8.88
C PRO A 27 13.35 -6.30 -8.37
N ARG A 28 13.06 -6.04 -7.10
CA ARG A 28 11.82 -6.43 -6.42
C ARG A 28 11.17 -5.17 -5.86
N PHE A 29 9.92 -4.93 -6.24
CA PHE A 29 9.14 -3.79 -5.78
C PHE A 29 7.96 -4.27 -4.95
N VAL A 30 7.60 -3.47 -3.95
CA VAL A 30 6.39 -3.71 -3.17
C VAL A 30 5.19 -3.48 -4.09
N GLU A 31 4.23 -4.40 -4.01
CA GLU A 31 2.98 -4.32 -4.73
C GLU A 31 2.22 -3.01 -4.37
N PRO A 32 1.60 -2.31 -5.32
CA PRO A 32 0.95 -1.01 -5.09
C PRO A 32 -0.02 -0.95 -3.89
N HIS A 33 -0.86 -1.96 -3.67
CA HIS A 33 -1.81 -1.97 -2.56
C HIS A 33 -1.08 -2.16 -1.22
N ASP A 34 -0.06 -3.01 -1.18
CA ASP A 34 0.77 -3.17 0.02
C ASP A 34 1.55 -1.89 0.35
N LEU A 35 2.06 -1.19 -0.68
CA LEU A 35 2.72 0.11 -0.52
C LEU A 35 1.76 1.17 0.02
N VAL A 36 0.58 1.31 -0.57
CA VAL A 36 -0.43 2.28 -0.12
C VAL A 36 -0.88 1.97 1.30
N ALA A 37 -1.10 0.71 1.66
CA ALA A 37 -1.41 0.31 3.03
C ALA A 37 -0.30 0.78 3.99
N SER A 38 0.97 0.59 3.63
CA SER A 38 2.12 1.05 4.43
C SER A 38 2.18 2.58 4.58
N LYS A 39 1.81 3.34 3.53
CA LYS A 39 1.73 4.81 3.59
C LYS A 39 0.59 5.28 4.49
N LEU A 40 -0.57 4.64 4.41
CA LEU A 40 -1.69 4.92 5.31
C LEU A 40 -1.34 4.61 6.78
N VAL A 41 -0.48 3.62 7.04
CA VAL A 41 0.09 3.42 8.39
C VAL A 41 0.95 4.61 8.80
N ALA A 42 1.87 5.07 7.95
CA ALA A 42 2.71 6.23 8.25
C ALA A 42 1.91 7.52 8.51
N GLY A 43 0.75 7.67 7.86
CA GLY A 43 -0.31 8.58 8.29
C GLY A 43 0.02 10.07 8.28
N ARG A 44 0.97 10.51 7.44
CA ARG A 44 1.25 11.94 7.25
C ARG A 44 0.24 12.53 6.27
N GLU A 45 0.03 13.83 6.30
CA GLU A 45 -0.90 14.53 5.39
C GLU A 45 -0.69 14.14 3.91
N LYS A 46 0.56 14.16 3.45
CA LYS A 46 0.92 13.76 2.08
C LYS A 46 0.63 12.29 1.76
N ASP A 47 0.63 11.40 2.74
CA ASP A 47 0.38 9.98 2.53
C ASP A 47 -1.10 9.73 2.21
N PHE A 48 -2.02 10.52 2.80
CA PHE A 48 -3.44 10.46 2.47
C PHE A 48 -3.73 11.01 1.06
N VAL A 49 -3.10 12.13 0.70
CA VAL A 49 -3.20 12.68 -0.67
C VAL A 49 -2.67 11.68 -1.70
N PHE A 50 -1.54 11.04 -1.42
CA PHE A 50 -0.98 10.00 -2.27
C PHE A 50 -1.94 8.81 -2.41
N ALA A 51 -2.49 8.30 -1.31
CA ALA A 51 -3.41 7.16 -1.34
C ALA A 51 -4.68 7.47 -2.14
N ALA A 52 -5.31 8.64 -1.89
CA ALA A 52 -6.50 9.07 -2.62
C ALA A 52 -6.21 9.18 -4.13
N ALA A 53 -5.12 9.83 -4.52
CA ALA A 53 -4.75 9.99 -5.93
C ALA A 53 -4.56 8.64 -6.66
N LEU A 54 -3.98 7.63 -5.99
CA LEU A 54 -3.80 6.30 -6.58
C LEU A 54 -5.12 5.52 -6.73
N ILE A 55 -6.05 5.70 -5.79
CA ILE A 55 -7.38 5.11 -5.86
C ILE A 55 -8.22 5.80 -6.95
N ASP A 56 -8.24 7.13 -6.98
CA ASP A 56 -8.94 7.93 -8.00
C ASP A 56 -8.43 7.61 -9.42
N ALA A 57 -7.13 7.42 -9.57
CA ALA A 57 -6.50 7.05 -10.84
C ALA A 57 -6.71 5.57 -11.23
N ARG A 58 -7.39 4.76 -10.41
CA ARG A 58 -7.57 3.31 -10.60
C ARG A 58 -6.25 2.54 -10.75
N LEU A 59 -5.20 3.02 -10.08
CA LEU A 59 -3.91 2.32 -9.96
C LEU A 59 -3.90 1.37 -8.75
N VAL A 60 -4.80 1.60 -7.80
CA VAL A 60 -5.01 0.80 -6.59
C VAL A 60 -6.51 0.62 -6.41
N GLU A 61 -6.96 -0.62 -6.45
CA GLU A 61 -8.36 -0.99 -6.24
C GLU A 61 -8.70 -0.95 -4.76
N LEU A 62 -9.75 -0.21 -4.41
CA LEU A 62 -10.13 0.04 -3.02
C LEU A 62 -10.44 -1.25 -2.26
N ASP A 63 -11.09 -2.21 -2.90
CA ASP A 63 -11.44 -3.50 -2.28
C ASP A 63 -10.21 -4.35 -2.00
N THR A 64 -9.28 -4.44 -2.96
CA THR A 64 -8.00 -5.13 -2.75
C THR A 64 -7.20 -4.46 -1.64
N LEU A 65 -7.17 -3.13 -1.61
CA LEU A 65 -6.48 -2.37 -0.56
C LEU A 65 -7.10 -2.64 0.82
N ALA A 66 -8.42 -2.75 0.92
CA ALA A 66 -9.10 -3.12 2.16
C ALA A 66 -8.73 -4.54 2.62
N GLU A 67 -8.68 -5.52 1.70
CA GLU A 67 -8.22 -6.88 2.03
C GLU A 67 -6.76 -6.91 2.49
N ARG A 68 -5.88 -6.08 1.91
CA ARG A 68 -4.51 -5.92 2.39
C ARG A 68 -4.48 -5.28 3.79
N ALA A 69 -5.26 -4.23 4.00
CA ALA A 69 -5.31 -3.52 5.27
C ALA A 69 -5.78 -4.40 6.44
N LYS A 70 -6.66 -5.39 6.21
CA LYS A 70 -7.04 -6.40 7.22
C LYS A 70 -5.86 -7.20 7.76
N ASN A 71 -4.80 -7.35 6.98
CA ASN A 71 -3.61 -8.13 7.33
C ASN A 71 -2.46 -7.29 7.89
N LEU A 72 -2.71 -6.01 8.21
CA LEU A 72 -1.74 -5.16 8.90
C LEU A 72 -1.59 -5.60 10.37
N PRO A 73 -0.35 -5.86 10.85
CA PRO A 73 -0.10 -6.35 12.21
C PRO A 73 -0.72 -5.54 13.36
N SER A 74 -0.67 -4.21 13.28
CA SER A 74 -1.00 -3.31 14.39
C SER A 74 -1.91 -2.15 13.97
N SER A 75 -1.85 -1.72 12.71
CA SER A 75 -2.56 -0.52 12.24
C SER A 75 -3.85 -0.79 11.46
N SER A 76 -4.28 -2.06 11.38
CA SER A 76 -5.41 -2.48 10.54
C SER A 76 -6.68 -1.66 10.76
N ALA A 77 -7.15 -1.56 12.01
CA ALA A 77 -8.39 -0.85 12.34
C ALA A 77 -8.37 0.64 11.93
N ARG A 78 -7.24 1.32 12.13
CA ARG A 78 -7.06 2.73 11.77
C ARG A 78 -7.11 2.92 10.25
N VAL A 79 -6.42 2.05 9.50
CA VAL A 79 -6.40 2.12 8.03
C VAL A 79 -7.78 1.78 7.44
N LEU A 80 -8.45 0.75 7.94
CA LEU A 80 -9.81 0.39 7.50
C LEU A 80 -10.82 1.52 7.76
N LYS A 81 -10.75 2.17 8.92
CA LYS A 81 -11.60 3.33 9.23
C LYS A 81 -11.42 4.46 8.21
N TRP A 82 -10.19 4.71 7.75
CA TRP A 82 -9.92 5.71 6.71
C TRP A 82 -10.53 5.29 5.36
N LEU A 83 -10.35 4.02 4.96
CA LEU A 83 -10.91 3.49 3.72
C LEU A 83 -12.44 3.55 3.69
N GLU A 84 -13.09 3.25 4.82
CA GLU A 84 -14.53 3.38 4.98
C GLU A 84 -15.00 4.84 4.88
N ALA A 85 -14.25 5.78 5.44
CA ALA A 85 -14.55 7.20 5.31
C ALA A 85 -14.40 7.68 3.86
N TYR A 86 -13.34 7.24 3.18
CA TYR A 86 -13.10 7.55 1.77
C TYR A 86 -14.19 6.98 0.86
N ARG A 87 -14.66 5.74 1.07
CA ARG A 87 -15.74 5.13 0.28
C ARG A 87 -17.08 5.88 0.36
N ARG A 88 -17.31 6.66 1.43
CA ARG A 88 -18.56 7.41 1.64
C ARG A 88 -18.53 8.83 1.10
N GLY A 89 -17.35 9.36 0.73
CA GLY A 89 -17.18 10.66 0.11
C GLY A 89 -17.34 10.57 -1.41
#